data_AF-W2HQZ2-F1
#
_entry.id   AF-W2HQZ2-F1
#
_cell.length_a   1.000
_cell.length_b   1.000
_cell.length_c   1.000
_cell.angle_alpha   90.00
_cell.angle_beta   90.00
_cell.angle_gamma   90.00
#
_symmetry.space_group_name_H-M   'P 1'
#
loop_
_entity.id
_entity.type
_entity.pdbx_description
1 polymer ?
#
loop_
_entity_poly.entity_id
_entity_poly.type
_entity_poly.pdbx_seq_one_letter_code
_entity_poly.pdbx_strand_id
1 'polypeptide(L)' 'KVTAECNQRDIAMCVVPEGSTTYLQAGHIEIYNVFEDNLSSLIKRWKHSEDVELIARGNPRPPSIATVRTWVREV' A
#
# COMPACT_ATOMS: atom_id res chain seq x y z
N LYS A 1 26.20 -15.70 -7.35
CA LYS A 1 26.07 -16.63 -6.19
C LYS A 1 24.70 -17.31 -6.19
N VAL A 2 23.59 -16.58 -6.34
CA VAL A 2 22.22 -17.13 -6.40
C VAL A 2 22.02 -18.16 -7.53
N THR A 3 22.48 -17.86 -8.75
CA THR A 3 22.31 -18.77 -9.91
C THR A 3 22.89 -20.17 -9.70
N ALA A 4 24.05 -20.27 -9.03
CA ALA A 4 24.68 -21.56 -8.77
C ALA A 4 23.88 -22.41 -7.76
N GLU A 5 23.31 -21.77 -6.73
CA GLU A 5 22.45 -22.45 -5.76
C GLU A 5 21.10 -22.86 -6.38
N CYS A 6 20.53 -22.04 -7.27
CA CYS A 6 19.31 -22.39 -7.99
C CYS A 6 19.50 -23.62 -8.88
N ASN A 7 20.61 -23.68 -9.63
CA ASN A 7 20.93 -24.82 -10.48
C ASN A 7 21.17 -26.10 -9.67
N GLN A 8 21.81 -26.00 -8.49
CA GLN A 8 22.01 -27.16 -7.61
C GLN A 8 20.69 -27.73 -7.07
N ARG A 9 19.63 -26.92 -7.00
CA ARG A 9 18.30 -27.31 -6.50
C ARG A 9 17.29 -27.58 -7.60
N ASP A 10 17.74 -27.66 -8.86
CA ASP A 10 16.89 -27.82 -10.05
C ASP A 10 15.80 -26.73 -10.18
N ILE A 11 16.12 -25.51 -9.73
CA ILE A 11 15.22 -24.36 -9.85
C ILE A 11 15.51 -23.68 -11.19
N ALA A 12 14.65 -23.96 -12.18
CA ALA A 12 14.79 -23.45 -13.55
C ALA A 12 14.62 -21.92 -13.67
N MET A 13 13.93 -21.28 -12.73
CA MET A 13 13.71 -19.83 -12.73
C MET A 13 13.72 -19.28 -11.30
N CYS A 14 14.56 -18.27 -11.05
CA CYS A 14 14.63 -17.55 -9.78
C CYS A 14 14.58 -16.05 -10.04
N VAL A 15 13.66 -15.37 -9.37
CA VAL A 15 13.49 -13.92 -9.47
C VAL A 15 14.13 -13.30 -8.24
N VAL A 16 15.21 -12.57 -8.43
CA VAL A 16 15.87 -11.81 -7.37
C VAL A 16 15.55 -10.33 -7.61
N PRO A 17 14.75 -9.69 -6.75
CA PRO A 17 14.45 -8.28 -6.92
C PRO A 17 15.64 -7.44 -6.48
N GLU A 18 16.48 -7.04 -7.44
CA GLU A 18 17.31 -5.85 -7.28
C GLU A 18 16.40 -4.63 -7.42
N GLY A 19 16.22 -3.88 -6.32
CA GLY A 19 15.69 -2.51 -6.31
C GLY A 19 14.50 -2.24 -7.24
N SER A 20 13.28 -2.38 -6.71
CA SER A 20 11.99 -2.20 -7.41
C SER A 20 11.52 -3.45 -8.17
N THR A 21 10.87 -4.35 -7.44
CA THR A 21 10.15 -5.54 -7.91
C THR A 21 9.20 -5.25 -9.08
N THR A 22 9.56 -5.66 -10.29
CA THR A 22 8.64 -5.78 -11.43
C THR A 22 7.74 -7.03 -11.36
N TYR A 23 7.99 -7.95 -10.41
CA TYR A 23 7.15 -9.13 -10.16
C TYR A 23 5.84 -8.84 -9.39
N LEU A 24 5.58 -7.57 -9.05
CA LEU A 24 4.30 -7.10 -8.49
C LEU A 24 3.39 -6.45 -9.55
N GLN A 25 3.67 -6.56 -10.84
CA GLN A 25 2.78 -6.00 -11.88
C GLN A 25 1.62 -6.91 -12.29
N ALA A 26 1.50 -8.10 -11.70
CA ALA A 26 0.24 -8.85 -11.67
C ALA A 26 -0.57 -8.62 -10.39
N GLY A 27 -0.04 -7.83 -9.43
CA GLY A 27 -0.66 -7.46 -8.15
C GLY A 27 -1.10 -6.00 -8.09
N HIS A 28 -0.54 -5.13 -8.95
CA HIS A 28 -1.18 -3.89 -9.41
C HIS A 28 -2.34 -4.23 -10.37
N ILE A 29 -3.16 -5.19 -9.95
CA ILE A 29 -4.46 -5.48 -10.55
C ILE A 29 -5.26 -4.21 -10.31
N GLU A 30 -5.93 -3.68 -11.33
CA GLU A 30 -6.78 -2.49 -11.24
C GLU A 30 -7.76 -2.49 -10.05
N ILE A 31 -8.03 -3.67 -9.47
CA ILE A 31 -8.75 -3.86 -8.20
C ILE A 31 -8.15 -3.04 -7.05
N TYR A 32 -6.81 -2.97 -6.95
CA TYR A 32 -6.14 -2.19 -5.91
C TYR A 32 -6.16 -0.69 -6.21
N ASN A 33 -6.19 -0.28 -7.48
CA ASN A 33 -6.32 1.14 -7.86
C ASN A 33 -7.66 1.71 -7.43
N VAL A 34 -8.77 0.99 -7.65
CA VAL A 34 -10.10 1.43 -7.19
C VAL A 34 -10.15 1.50 -5.67
N PHE A 35 -9.54 0.52 -4.98
CA PHE A 35 -9.44 0.55 -3.52
C PHE A 35 -8.63 1.76 -3.03
N GLU A 36 -7.47 2.02 -3.63
CA GLU A 36 -6.61 3.18 -3.31
C GLU A 36 -7.29 4.51 -3.62
N ASP A 37 -8.01 4.62 -4.74
CA ASP A 37 -8.72 5.84 -5.15
C ASP A 37 -9.90 6.15 -4.21
N ASN A 38 -10.67 5.13 -3.83
CA ASN A 38 -11.77 5.26 -2.87
C ASN A 38 -11.23 5.64 -1.49
N LEU A 39 -10.17 4.98 -1.02
CA LEU A 39 -9.54 5.28 0.26
C LEU A 39 -8.91 6.69 0.26
N SER A 40 -8.27 7.09 -0.83
CA SER A 40 -7.71 8.43 -1.04
C SER A 40 -8.79 9.51 -0.97
N SER A 41 -9.98 9.24 -1.53
CA SER A 41 -11.13 10.13 -1.46
C SER A 41 -11.67 10.29 -0.04
N LEU A 42 -11.74 9.20 0.73
CA LEU A 42 -12.13 9.23 2.15
C LEU A 42 -11.09 10.00 3.00
N ILE A 43 -9.80 9.78 2.77
CA ILE A 43 -8.71 10.50 3.45
C ILE A 43 -8.77 12.00 3.14
N LYS A 44 -9.02 12.39 1.88
CA LYS A 44 -9.18 13.81 1.52
C LYS A 44 -10.36 14.44 2.26
N ARG A 45 -11.51 13.77 2.29
CA ARG A 45 -12.70 14.25 3.01
C ARG A 45 -12.41 14.44 4.49
N TRP A 46 -11.75 13.48 5.12
CA TRP A 46 -11.35 13.58 6.52
C TRP A 46 -10.39 14.74 6.77
N LYS A 47 -9.36 14.93 5.92
CA LYS A 47 -8.43 16.07 6.04
C LYS A 47 -9.09 17.45 5.99
N HIS A 48 -10.27 17.55 5.38
CA HIS A 48 -11.05 18.79 5.26
C HIS A 48 -12.26 18.84 6.22
N SER A 49 -12.44 17.81 7.05
CA SER A 49 -13.51 17.74 8.05
C SER A 49 -13.10 18.36 9.38
N GLU A 50 -14.07 18.56 10.28
CA GLU A 50 -13.81 19.01 11.64
C GLU A 50 -13.15 17.93 12.52
N ASP A 51 -13.21 16.65 12.08
CA ASP A 51 -12.60 15.50 12.78
C ASP A 51 -11.08 15.44 12.61
N VAL A 52 -10.48 16.34 11.83
CA VAL A 52 -9.03 16.40 11.65
C VAL A 52 -8.37 17.12 12.82
N GLU A 53 -7.71 16.35 13.68
CA GLU A 53 -6.81 16.93 14.67
C GLU A 53 -5.51 17.36 14.01
N LEU A 54 -5.03 18.59 14.27
CA LEU A 54 -3.73 19.06 13.80
C LEU A 54 -2.69 18.98 14.91
N ILE A 55 -1.47 18.57 14.58
CA ILE A 55 -0.33 18.71 15.48
C ILE A 55 0.18 20.16 15.49
N ALA A 56 1.01 20.53 16.46
CA ALA A 56 1.54 21.89 16.63
C ALA A 56 2.23 22.49 15.38
N ARG A 57 2.62 21.66 14.40
CA ARG A 57 3.21 22.08 13.11
C ARG A 57 2.18 22.26 11.98
N GLY A 58 0.88 22.15 12.26
CA GLY A 58 -0.20 22.28 11.28
C GLY A 58 -0.44 21.04 10.41
N ASN A 59 0.31 19.95 10.61
CA ASN A 59 0.04 18.69 9.92
C ASN A 59 -1.14 17.95 10.58
N PRO A 60 -1.98 17.24 9.80
CA PRO A 60 -2.94 16.31 10.36
C PRO A 60 -2.26 15.27 11.23
N ARG A 61 -2.74 15.10 12.46
CA ARG A 61 -2.44 13.94 13.30
C ARG A 61 -3.00 12.70 12.60
N PRO A 62 -2.29 11.55 12.63
CA PRO A 62 -2.81 10.32 12.04
C PRO A 62 -4.22 9.99 12.56
N PRO A 63 -5.14 9.57 11.69
CA PRO A 63 -6.47 9.14 12.11
C PRO A 63 -6.38 7.91 13.01
N SER A 64 -7.38 7.72 13.87
CA SER A 64 -7.42 6.56 14.76
C SER A 64 -7.55 5.24 13.96
N ILE A 65 -7.08 4.13 14.54
CA ILE A 65 -7.26 2.79 13.95
C ILE A 65 -8.74 2.48 13.72
N ALA A 66 -9.63 2.93 14.61
CA ALA A 66 -11.07 2.74 14.46
C ALA A 66 -11.61 3.47 13.23
N THR A 67 -11.18 4.72 13.02
CA THR A 67 -11.54 5.53 11.85
C THR A 67 -11.06 4.86 10.55
N VAL A 68 -9.79 4.42 10.50
CA VAL A 68 -9.24 3.74 9.32
C VAL A 68 -9.97 2.42 9.05
N ARG A 69 -10.32 1.66 10.09
CA ARG A 69 -11.10 0.42 9.95
C ARG A 69 -12.48 0.68 9.34
N THR A 70 -13.13 1.78 9.71
CA THR A 70 -14.41 2.17 9.11
C THR A 70 -14.24 2.46 7.62
N TRP A 71 -13.22 3.23 7.22
CA TRP A 71 -12.96 3.49 5.80
C TRP A 71 -12.71 2.21 5.01
N VAL A 72 -11.87 1.31 5.51
CA VAL A 72 -11.58 0.04 4.81
C VAL A 72 -12.84 -0.84 4.65
N ARG A 73 -13.86 -0.67 5.49
CA ARG A 73 -15.16 -1.37 5.36
C ARG A 73 -16.13 -0.70 4.39
N GLU A 74 -15.92 0.58 4.08
CA GLU A 74 -16.75 1.36 3.15
C GLU A 74 -16.24 1.27 1.70
N VAL A 75 -15.01 0.79 1.51
CA VAL A 75 -14.35 0.62 0.21
C VAL A 75 -14.60 -0.79 -0.35
#